data_AF-A0A7C2PVS1-F1
#
_entry.id   AF-A0A7C2PVS1-F1
#
_cell.length_a   1.000
_cell.length_b   1.000
_cell.length_c   1.000
_cell.angle_alpha   90.00
_cell.angle_beta   90.00
_cell.angle_gamma   90.00
#
_symmetry.space_group_name_H-M   'P 1'
#
loop_
_entity.id
_entity.type
_entity.pdbx_description
1 polymer ?
#
loop_
_entity_poly.entity_id
_entity_poly.type
_entity_poly.pdbx_seq_one_letter_code
_entity_poly.pdbx_strand_id
1 'polypeptide(L)'
;MNILAVSVLFARGTNLYTQLQCIVNSKKAHREAKKYKRLLETMKEIYGSDNTKVNRDRLQNFILEYSTDIQQKYILLCLDDVDVYSLKDDD
;
A
#
# COMPACT_ATOMS: atom_id res chain seq x y z
N MET A 1 5.31 6.01 21.69
CA MET A 1 4.26 5.19 21.07
C MET A 1 3.95 4.04 22.02
N ASN A 2 2.69 3.79 22.36
CA ASN A 2 2.30 2.63 23.15
C ASN A 2 2.23 1.37 22.24
N ILE A 3 2.11 0.18 22.84
CA ILE A 3 2.10 -1.08 22.10
C ILE A 3 0.98 -1.14 21.05
N LEU A 4 -0.21 -0.64 21.39
CA LEU A 4 -1.36 -0.59 20.48
C LEU A 4 -1.07 0.27 19.24
N ALA A 5 -0.48 1.45 19.42
CA ALA A 5 -0.14 2.35 18.33
C ALA A 5 0.94 1.75 17.41
N VAL A 6 1.90 1.00 17.97
CA VAL A 6 2.88 0.26 17.18
C VAL A 6 2.20 -0.84 16.36
N SER A 7 1.30 -1.61 16.96
CA SER A 7 0.54 -2.66 16.25
C SER A 7 -0.29 -2.08 15.10
N VAL A 8 -0.99 -0.97 15.32
CA VAL A 8 -1.76 -0.28 14.27
C VAL A 8 -0.85 0.22 13.15
N LEU A 9 0.31 0.78 13.49
CA LEU A 9 1.29 1.25 12.50
C LEU A 9 1.74 0.10 11.57
N PHE A 10 2.15 -1.04 12.16
CA PHE A 10 2.57 -2.19 11.38
C PHE A 10 1.43 -2.81 10.56
N ALA A 11 0.20 -2.84 11.09
CA ALA A 11 -0.97 -3.32 10.34
C ALA A 11 -1.24 -2.45 9.09
N ARG A 12 -1.17 -1.12 9.23
CA ARG A 12 -1.29 -0.19 8.10
C ARG A 12 -0.18 -0.39 7.07
N GLY A 13 1.06 -0.57 7.54
CA GLY A 13 2.19 -0.86 6.68
C GLY A 13 2.00 -2.17 5.90
N THR A 14 1.48 -3.22 6.53
CA THR A 14 1.28 -4.53 5.87
C THR A 14 0.22 -4.44 4.79
N ASN A 15 -0.85 -3.67 5.03
CA ASN A 15 -1.86 -3.38 4.02
C ASN A 15 -1.24 -2.66 2.81
N LEU A 16 -0.49 -1.59 3.05
CA LEU A 16 0.19 -0.84 1.99
C LEU A 16 1.21 -1.68 1.22
N TYR A 17 1.94 -2.55 1.91
CA TYR A 17 2.85 -3.50 1.26
C TYR A 17 2.11 -4.43 0.30
N THR A 18 0.97 -4.98 0.72
CA THR A 18 0.12 -5.85 -0.11
C THR A 18 -0.42 -5.12 -1.33
N GLN A 19 -0.89 -3.88 -1.14
CA GLN A 19 -1.36 -3.03 -2.24
C GLN A 19 -0.24 -2.74 -3.26
N LEU A 20 0.96 -2.40 -2.78
CA LEU A 20 2.14 -2.18 -3.62
C LEU A 20 2.52 -3.43 -4.42
N GLN A 21 2.51 -4.61 -3.78
CA GLN A 21 2.76 -5.87 -4.48
C GLN A 21 1.74 -6.09 -5.60
N CYS A 22 0.46 -5.85 -5.34
CA CYS A 22 -0.56 -6.00 -6.37
C CYS A 22 -0.35 -5.03 -7.53
N ILE A 23 -0.10 -3.74 -7.25
CA ILE A 23 0.16 -2.72 -8.29
C ILE A 23 1.36 -3.13 -9.15
N VAL A 24 2.47 -3.56 -8.53
CA VAL A 24 3.69 -3.94 -9.25
C VAL A 24 3.48 -5.19 -10.10
N ASN A 25 2.65 -6.13 -9.64
CA ASN A 25 2.34 -7.36 -10.36
C ASN A 25 1.21 -7.19 -11.39
N SER A 26 0.47 -6.08 -11.36
CA SER A 26 -0.62 -5.82 -12.30
C SER A 26 -0.07 -5.60 -13.70
N LYS A 27 -0.58 -6.37 -14.66
CA LYS A 27 -0.25 -6.21 -16.08
C LYS A 27 -0.61 -4.83 -16.63
N LYS A 28 -1.55 -4.12 -15.98
CA LYS A 28 -2.00 -2.77 -16.37
C LYS A 28 -0.99 -1.67 -15.98
N ALA A 29 0.04 -1.96 -15.18
CA ALA A 29 0.96 -0.97 -14.61
C ALA A 29 2.09 -0.50 -15.56
N HIS A 30 1.87 -0.35 -16.86
CA HIS A 30 2.98 -0.21 -17.82
C HIS A 30 3.86 1.05 -17.67
N ARG A 31 3.30 2.21 -17.29
CA ARG A 31 4.06 3.48 -17.29
C ARG A 31 4.60 3.88 -15.92
N GLU A 32 3.88 3.53 -14.86
CA GLU A 32 4.20 3.94 -13.49
C GLU A 32 4.74 2.81 -12.62
N ALA A 33 4.82 1.58 -13.13
CA ALA A 33 5.35 0.42 -12.38
C ALA A 33 6.72 0.71 -11.75
N LYS A 34 7.58 1.52 -12.39
CA LYS A 34 8.90 1.85 -11.84
C LYS A 34 8.82 2.64 -10.52
N LYS A 35 7.85 3.56 -10.40
CA LYS A 35 7.60 4.33 -9.16
C LYS A 35 7.17 3.37 -8.05
N TYR A 36 6.11 2.59 -8.29
CA TYR A 36 5.56 1.68 -7.28
C TYR A 36 6.51 0.53 -6.92
N LYS A 37 7.34 0.08 -7.87
CA LYS A 37 8.41 -0.88 -7.58
C LYS A 37 9.45 -0.30 -6.62
N ARG A 38 9.86 0.97 -6.79
CA ARG A 38 10.76 1.63 -5.83
C ARG A 38 10.13 1.75 -4.45
N LEU A 39 8.85 2.15 -4.38
CA LEU A 39 8.11 2.22 -3.12
C LEU A 39 8.01 0.85 -2.43
N LEU A 40 7.81 -0.23 -3.19
CA LEU A 40 7.82 -1.59 -2.68
C LEU A 40 9.18 -1.98 -2.10
N GLU A 41 10.28 -1.67 -2.79
CA GLU A 41 11.63 -1.94 -2.27
C GLU A 41 11.93 -1.14 -1.00
N THR A 42 11.56 0.14 -0.94
CA THR A 42 11.67 0.95 0.30
C THR A 42 10.89 0.32 1.46
N MET A 43 9.68 -0.19 1.21
CA MET A 43 8.93 -0.91 2.24
C MET A 43 9.62 -2.19 2.68
N LYS A 44 10.19 -2.98 1.75
CA LYS A 44 10.97 -4.18 2.13
C LYS A 44 12.16 -3.84 3.01
N GLU A 45 12.88 -2.75 2.71
CA GLU A 45 14.00 -2.30 3.54
C GLU A 45 13.54 -1.93 4.95
N ILE A 46 12.42 -1.19 5.08
CA ILE A 46 11.87 -0.81 6.39
C ILE A 46 11.45 -2.05 7.18
N TYR A 47 10.80 -3.03 6.54
CA TYR A 47 10.35 -4.28 7.18
C TYR A 47 11.47 -5.25 7.51
N GLY A 48 12.54 -5.27 6.71
CA GLY A 48 13.74 -6.07 6.96
C GLY A 48 14.65 -5.49 8.04
N SER A 49 14.36 -4.28 8.53
CA SER A 49 15.14 -3.61 9.56
C SER A 49 14.62 -3.91 10.97
N ASP A 50 15.50 -3.79 11.96
CA ASP A 50 15.13 -3.94 13.38
C ASP A 50 13.99 -2.99 13.78
N ASN A 51 13.15 -3.41 14.72
CA ASN A 51 12.03 -2.63 15.26
C ASN A 51 12.51 -1.53 16.24
N THR A 52 13.29 -0.58 15.71
CA THR A 52 13.77 0.60 16.42
C THR A 52 12.76 1.75 16.30
N LYS A 53 12.88 2.77 17.17
CA LYS A 53 12.08 3.98 17.05
C LYS A 53 12.26 4.65 15.67
N VAL A 54 13.51 4.75 15.21
CA VAL A 54 13.85 5.35 13.91
C VAL A 54 13.14 4.64 12.76
N ASN A 55 13.14 3.30 12.74
CA ASN A 55 12.47 2.55 11.68
C ASN A 55 10.94 2.63 11.76
N ARG A 56 10.36 2.73 12.96
CA ARG A 56 8.93 3.03 13.12
C ARG A 56 8.58 4.43 12.61
N ASP A 57 9.41 5.42 12.90
CA ASP A 57 9.18 6.79 12.41
C ASP A 57 9.30 6.84 10.87
N ARG A 58 10.27 6.11 10.28
CA ARG A 58 10.37 5.93 8.82
C ARG A 58 9.13 5.27 8.22
N LEU A 59 8.62 4.19 8.84
CA LEU A 59 7.39 3.53 8.40
C LEU A 59 6.20 4.48 8.47
N GLN A 60 6.07 5.23 9.57
CA GLN A 60 5.00 6.21 9.74
C GLN A 60 5.04 7.29 8.68
N ASN A 61 6.22 7.87 8.41
CA ASN A 61 6.38 8.89 7.38
C ASN A 61 6.05 8.35 5.99
N PHE A 62 6.52 7.14 5.67
CA PHE A 62 6.19 6.47 4.41
C PHE A 62 4.68 6.30 4.22
N ILE A 63 3.98 5.84 5.27
CA ILE A 63 2.51 5.67 5.24
C ILE A 63 1.82 7.02 5.02
N LEU A 64 2.23 8.06 5.75
CA LEU A 64 1.62 9.39 5.62
C LEU A 64 1.83 9.98 4.22
N GLU A 65 3.01 9.80 3.63
CA GLU A 65 3.36 10.38 2.34
C GLU A 65 2.67 9.66 1.16
N TYR A 66 2.59 8.33 1.19
CA TYR A 66 2.23 7.56 0.00
C TYR A 66 0.90 6.81 0.09
N SER A 67 0.25 6.75 1.26
CA SER A 67 -0.93 5.87 1.44
C SER A 67 -2.08 6.16 0.48
N THR A 68 -2.43 7.43 0.29
CA THR A 68 -3.52 7.83 -0.61
C THR A 68 -3.24 7.45 -2.07
N ASP A 69 -2.04 7.75 -2.56
CA ASP A 69 -1.62 7.46 -3.94
C ASP A 69 -1.59 5.95 -4.21
N ILE A 70 -1.05 5.17 -3.27
CA ILE A 70 -1.01 3.70 -3.37
C ILE A 70 -2.43 3.13 -3.35
N GLN A 71 -3.29 3.59 -2.43
CA GLN A 71 -4.66 3.09 -2.33
C GLN A 71 -5.48 3.37 -3.59
N GLN A 72 -5.43 4.59 -4.13
CA GLN A 72 -6.12 4.94 -5.37
C GLN A 72 -5.63 4.07 -6.54
N LYS A 73 -4.31 3.89 -6.64
CA LYS A 73 -3.74 3.07 -7.71
C LYS A 73 -4.10 1.59 -7.58
N TYR A 74 -4.14 1.08 -6.35
CA TYR A 74 -4.57 -0.28 -6.06
C TYR A 74 -6.03 -0.49 -6.49
N ILE A 75 -6.93 0.43 -6.14
CA ILE A 75 -8.34 0.34 -6.57
C ILE A 75 -8.42 0.25 -8.10
N LEU A 76 -7.78 1.18 -8.80
CA LEU A 76 -7.83 1.27 -10.27
C LEU A 76 -7.21 0.08 -11.00
N LEU A 77 -6.15 -0.53 -10.46
CA LEU A 77 -5.37 -1.55 -11.18
C LEU A 77 -5.61 -2.98 -10.70
N CYS A 78 -6.16 -3.15 -9.50
CA CYS A 78 -6.28 -4.44 -8.82
C CYS A 78 -7.69 -4.79 -8.37
N LEU A 79 -8.55 -3.81 -8.13
CA LEU A 79 -9.94 -4.07 -7.70
C LEU A 79 -10.96 -3.88 -8.83
N ASP A 80 -10.53 -3.45 -10.01
CA ASP A 80 -11.35 -3.20 -11.21
C ASP A 80 -11.87 -4.48 -11.91
N ASP A 81 -11.85 -5.63 -11.21
CA ASP A 81 -12.60 -6.86 -11.54
C ASP A 81 -13.77 -7.10 -10.56
N VAL A 82 -14.09 -6.13 -9.70
CA VAL A 82 -15.41 -6.10 -9.05
C VAL A 82 -16.32 -5.38 -10.02
N ASP A 83 -17.11 -6.17 -10.77
CA ASP A 83 -18.22 -5.72 -11.60
C ASP A 83 -18.91 -4.49 -10.98
N VAL A 84 -18.65 -3.32 -11.55
CA VAL A 84 -19.52 -2.15 -11.43
C VAL A 84 -20.75 -2.41 -12.32
N TYR A 85 -21.43 -3.52 -12.04
CA TYR A 85 -22.66 -3.99 -12.68
C TYR A 85 -23.58 -4.59 -11.60
N SER A 86 -23.89 -3.81 -10.56
CA SER A 86 -25.09 -4.06 -9.73
C SER A 86 -25.58 -2.78 -9.04
N LEU A 87 -25.48 -1.63 -9.74
CA LEU A 87 -26.26 -0.43 -9.40
C LEU A 87 -27.04 0.07 -10.63
N LYS A 88 -27.54 -0.87 -11.42
CA LYS A 88 -28.82 -0.68 -12.07
C LYS A 88 -29.80 -1.47 -11.24
N ASP A 89 -30.22 -0.87 -10.13
CA ASP A 89 -31.51 -1.23 -9.57
C ASP A 89 -32.52 -0.96 -10.70
N ASP A 90 -33.08 -2.05 -11.21
CA ASP A 90 -34.37 -2.05 -11.88
C ASP A 90 -35.38 -1.44 -10.90
N ASP A 91 -35.90 -0.25 -11.23
CA ASP A 91 -37.26 0.20 -10.97
C ASP A 91 -37.59 1.45 -11.81
#